data_AF-A0A8J2NG75-F1
#
_entry.id   AF-A0A8J2NG75-F1
#
_cell.length_a   1.000
_cell.length_b   1.000
_cell.length_c   1.000
_cell.angle_alpha   90.00
_cell.angle_beta   90.00
_cell.angle_gamma   90.00
#
_symmetry.space_group_name_H-M   'P 1'
#
loop_
_entity.id
_entity.type
_entity.pdbx_description
1 polymer ?
#
loop_
_entity_poly.entity_id
_entity_poly.type
_entity_poly.pdbx_seq_one_letter_code
_entity_poly.pdbx_strand_id
1 'polypeptide(L)'
;MAKDSHRSSVLFESPDKSIIVIDIPTSLEESQVLPSQIPRRRIVSAEPPATPYPTPEPRYGRDDHSALASPAAQLAQLMTAATVSSACEDLSSSYSYSGPFHRDRLIQPQPPPPVSALPPLLPDKAEPLHGSIEALCDSFHTSAPKFDLVVLDPPWPNRSVRRKKDKYDTVFNLTEMSNLLLQIPLASHLAPDGLVAVWITNKPSIHDFLTSSTGLFAAWGLELVTEWTWLKVAASGEPLYDIESTWRKPWEKLIIAKRIGSKKPDALKPKVIISVPDVHSRKPNLRDLFQDVLGKECLGLEIFARNLTAGWWSWGNEVLRFQQPEHWKDIE
;
A
#
# COMPACT_ATOMS: atom_id res chain seq x y z
N MET A 1 26.95 -22.20 13.18
CA MET A 1 25.57 -22.67 13.31
C MET A 1 24.75 -21.64 14.07
N ALA A 2 24.09 -20.73 13.35
CA ALA A 2 22.94 -20.01 13.88
C ALA A 2 21.77 -20.44 12.99
N LYS A 3 20.78 -21.12 13.57
CA LYS A 3 19.49 -21.32 12.90
C LYS A 3 18.98 -19.92 12.59
N ASP A 4 18.83 -19.57 11.32
CA ASP A 4 18.22 -18.30 10.93
C ASP A 4 16.75 -18.39 11.35
N SER A 5 16.48 -17.91 12.57
CA SER A 5 15.12 -17.77 13.09
C SER A 5 14.42 -16.82 12.14
N HIS A 6 13.37 -17.29 11.48
CA HIS A 6 12.53 -16.48 10.61
C HIS A 6 12.30 -15.08 11.22
N ARG A 7 12.75 -14.06 10.49
CA ARG A 7 12.80 -12.67 10.94
C ARG A 7 11.54 -11.95 10.47
N SER A 8 10.58 -11.76 11.37
CA SER A 8 9.33 -11.01 11.14
C SER A 8 9.58 -9.68 10.41
N SER A 9 8.74 -9.36 9.43
CA SER A 9 8.69 -8.03 8.80
C SER A 9 8.25 -6.92 9.75
N VAL A 10 7.40 -7.23 10.73
CA VAL A 10 7.04 -6.30 11.81
C VAL A 10 8.24 -6.20 12.77
N LEU A 11 8.86 -5.03 12.82
CA LEU A 11 10.02 -4.70 13.65
C LEU A 11 9.61 -4.19 15.04
N PHE A 12 8.45 -3.55 15.11
CA PHE A 12 7.85 -3.06 16.34
C PHE A 12 6.33 -2.98 16.17
N GLU A 13 5.59 -3.30 17.23
CA GLU A 13 4.15 -3.10 17.35
C GLU A 13 3.87 -2.54 18.76
N SER A 14 3.14 -1.43 18.85
CA SER A 14 2.71 -0.88 20.14
C SER A 14 1.69 -1.80 20.82
N PRO A 15 1.54 -1.76 22.16
CA PRO A 15 0.61 -2.65 22.88
C PRO A 15 -0.86 -2.54 22.42
N ASP A 16 -1.29 -1.35 22.00
CA ASP A 16 -2.62 -1.07 21.46
C ASP A 16 -2.70 -1.29 19.94
N LYS A 17 -1.59 -1.67 19.31
CA LYS A 17 -1.38 -1.91 17.88
C LYS A 17 -1.69 -0.69 16.99
N SER A 18 -1.65 0.52 17.53
CA SER A 18 -1.87 1.75 16.77
C SER A 18 -0.61 2.20 16.01
N ILE A 19 0.59 1.80 16.44
CA ILE A 19 1.86 2.12 15.78
C ILE A 19 2.56 0.81 15.41
N ILE A 20 2.95 0.70 14.14
CA ILE A 20 3.65 -0.47 13.62
C ILE A 20 4.87 0.00 12.84
N VAL A 21 6.05 -0.52 13.16
CA VAL A 21 7.25 -0.36 12.32
C VAL A 21 7.39 -1.63 11.49
N ILE A 22 7.42 -1.51 10.17
CA ILE A 22 7.47 -2.66 9.24
C ILE A 22 8.61 -2.51 8.23
N ASP A 23 9.32 -3.60 7.96
CA ASP A 23 10.29 -3.68 6.87
C ASP A 23 9.59 -4.12 5.57
N ILE A 24 9.55 -3.22 4.58
CA ILE A 24 8.84 -3.47 3.31
C ILE A 24 9.40 -4.71 2.57
N PRO A 25 10.73 -4.82 2.30
CA PRO A 25 11.26 -5.99 1.60
C PRO A 25 10.89 -7.30 2.29
N THR A 26 11.08 -7.39 3.61
CA THR A 26 10.72 -8.59 4.37
C THR A 26 9.22 -8.90 4.30
N SER A 27 8.34 -7.89 4.34
CA SER A 27 6.89 -8.11 4.22
C SER A 27 6.48 -8.71 2.88
N LEU A 28 7.21 -8.39 1.81
CA LEU A 28 6.98 -8.94 0.47
C LEU A 28 7.59 -10.34 0.32
N GLU A 29 8.73 -10.59 0.96
CA GLU A 29 9.33 -11.93 1.05
C GLU A 29 8.39 -12.90 1.78
N GLU A 30 7.85 -12.48 2.93
CA GLU A 30 6.83 -13.19 3.72
C GLU A 30 5.56 -13.44 2.92
N SER A 31 5.14 -12.50 2.07
CA SER A 31 3.96 -12.67 1.24
C SER A 31 4.13 -13.69 0.12
N GLN A 32 5.36 -14.14 -0.21
CA GLN A 32 5.59 -15.16 -1.25
C GLN A 32 5.35 -16.60 -0.78
N VAL A 33 5.02 -16.80 0.49
CA VAL A 33 4.74 -18.12 1.05
C VAL A 33 3.41 -18.12 1.82
N LEU A 34 2.81 -19.31 1.98
CA LEU A 34 1.59 -19.46 2.74
C LEU A 34 1.84 -19.17 4.24
N PRO A 35 0.81 -18.82 5.01
CA PRO A 35 0.95 -18.62 6.45
C PRO A 35 1.71 -19.77 7.13
N SER A 36 2.62 -19.44 8.05
CA SER A 36 3.51 -20.39 8.78
C SER A 36 4.65 -21.02 7.98
N GLN A 37 4.76 -20.76 6.67
CA GLN A 37 5.93 -21.14 5.89
C GLN A 37 7.04 -20.08 6.01
N ILE A 38 8.29 -20.49 5.78
CA ILE A 38 9.45 -19.61 5.83
C ILE A 38 9.86 -19.24 4.40
N PRO A 39 9.97 -17.95 4.06
CA PRO A 39 10.48 -17.50 2.77
C PRO A 39 11.87 -18.07 2.50
N ARG A 40 12.09 -18.55 1.27
CA ARG A 40 13.40 -19.06 0.81
C ARG A 40 14.12 -18.10 -0.13
N ARG A 41 13.55 -16.92 -0.36
CA ARG A 41 14.07 -15.92 -1.28
C ARG A 41 14.04 -14.55 -0.63
N ARG A 42 15.04 -13.76 -0.97
CA ARG A 42 15.10 -12.34 -0.66
C ARG A 42 14.80 -11.51 -1.88
N ILE A 43 14.07 -10.42 -1.69
CA ILE A 43 13.73 -9.50 -2.77
C ILE A 43 14.86 -8.48 -2.96
N VAL A 44 15.21 -8.20 -4.21
CA VAL A 44 16.10 -7.10 -4.56
C VAL A 44 15.39 -5.78 -4.31
N SER A 45 16.07 -4.90 -3.59
CA SER A 45 15.53 -3.67 -3.02
C SER A 45 16.43 -2.47 -3.33
N ALA A 46 15.86 -1.27 -3.26
CA ALA A 46 16.61 -0.02 -3.38
C ALA A 46 17.42 0.27 -2.10
N GLU A 47 18.49 1.05 -2.24
CA GLU A 47 19.22 1.58 -1.09
C GLU A 47 18.27 2.40 -0.18
N PRO A 48 18.29 2.16 1.15
CA PRO A 48 17.43 2.91 2.06
C PRO A 48 17.90 4.36 2.12
N PRO A 49 17.01 5.36 2.02
CA PRO A 49 17.41 6.76 2.16
C PRO A 49 18.03 6.98 3.54
N ALA A 50 19.33 7.33 3.59
CA ALA A 50 20.04 7.45 4.85
C ALA A 50 19.52 8.60 5.72
N THR A 51 19.15 9.72 5.08
CA THR A 51 18.66 10.94 5.72
C THR A 51 17.39 11.45 5.03
N PRO A 52 16.60 12.31 5.68
CA PRO A 52 15.48 13.01 5.05
C PRO A 52 15.89 13.72 3.76
N TYR A 53 14.96 13.82 2.81
CA TYR A 53 15.16 14.57 1.59
C TYR A 53 14.98 16.07 1.83
N PRO A 54 15.66 16.93 1.07
CA PRO A 54 15.41 18.37 1.13
C PRO A 54 13.96 18.65 0.75
N THR A 55 13.25 19.36 1.63
CA THR A 55 11.89 19.83 1.35
C THR A 55 11.95 20.80 0.17
N PRO A 56 11.23 20.54 -0.95
CA PRO A 56 11.25 21.46 -2.08
C PRO A 56 10.66 22.82 -1.67
N GLU A 57 11.46 23.89 -1.72
CA GLU A 57 10.92 25.25 -1.58
C GLU A 57 10.09 25.62 -2.82
N PRO A 58 8.97 26.33 -2.66
CA PRO A 58 8.21 26.82 -3.80
C PRO A 58 9.10 27.73 -4.65
N ARG A 59 9.28 27.39 -5.94
CA ARG A 59 9.95 28.29 -6.88
C ARG A 59 9.09 29.53 -7.06
N TYR A 60 9.51 30.66 -6.47
CA TYR A 60 8.96 32.00 -6.63
C TYR A 60 7.45 32.13 -6.41
N GLY A 61 7.05 32.51 -5.19
CA GLY A 61 5.90 33.41 -4.92
C GLY A 61 4.57 33.16 -5.63
N ARG A 62 4.27 31.93 -6.07
CA ARG A 62 3.00 31.57 -6.71
C ARG A 62 2.35 30.40 -5.99
N ASP A 63 1.18 30.75 -5.46
CA ASP A 63 0.06 29.95 -5.00
C ASP A 63 0.39 28.93 -3.92
N ASP A 64 0.21 29.36 -2.67
CA ASP A 64 -0.02 28.49 -1.54
C ASP A 64 -1.15 27.50 -1.89
N HIS A 65 -0.80 26.25 -2.19
CA HIS A 65 -1.77 25.22 -2.52
C HIS A 65 -2.72 24.91 -1.34
N SER A 66 -2.40 25.37 -0.14
CA SER A 66 -3.34 25.34 0.99
C SER A 66 -4.56 26.24 0.74
N ALA A 67 -4.41 27.35 0.00
CA ALA A 67 -5.48 28.31 -0.29
C ALA A 67 -6.55 27.78 -1.27
N LEU A 68 -6.30 26.65 -1.95
CA LEU A 68 -7.23 25.98 -2.85
C LEU A 68 -7.93 24.77 -2.23
N ALA A 69 -7.53 24.35 -1.02
CA ALA A 69 -8.15 23.25 -0.30
C ALA A 69 -9.35 23.75 0.52
N SER A 70 -10.42 22.95 0.61
CA SER A 70 -11.55 23.27 1.48
C SER A 70 -11.10 23.29 2.96
N PRO A 71 -11.80 24.02 3.85
CA PRO A 71 -11.48 24.00 5.28
C PRO A 71 -11.46 22.58 5.87
N ALA A 72 -12.37 21.71 5.42
CA ALA A 72 -12.40 20.31 5.83
C ALA A 72 -11.13 19.55 5.39
N ALA A 73 -10.66 19.78 4.17
CA ALA A 73 -9.44 19.17 3.66
C ALA A 73 -8.18 19.66 4.42
N GLN A 74 -8.13 20.95 4.76
CA GLN A 74 -7.06 21.52 5.58
C GLN A 74 -7.06 20.90 6.99
N LEU A 75 -8.22 20.81 7.63
CA LEU A 75 -8.37 20.16 8.94
C LEU A 75 -7.95 18.69 8.90
N ALA A 76 -8.37 17.93 7.89
CA ALA A 76 -7.98 16.53 7.74
C ALA A 76 -6.45 16.37 7.58
N GLN A 77 -5.81 17.28 6.85
CA GLN A 77 -4.35 17.29 6.69
C GLN A 77 -3.65 17.60 8.03
N LEU A 78 -4.13 18.60 8.78
CA LEU A 78 -3.60 18.93 10.12
C LEU A 78 -3.78 17.79 11.11
N MET A 79 -4.95 17.13 11.10
CA MET A 79 -5.19 15.94 11.92
C MET A 79 -4.23 14.80 11.57
N THR A 80 -3.96 14.59 10.28
CA THR A 80 -3.01 13.55 9.84
C THR A 80 -1.59 13.90 10.28
N ALA A 81 -1.17 15.17 10.13
CA ALA A 81 0.13 15.66 10.59
C ALA A 81 0.30 15.46 12.11
N ALA A 82 -0.69 15.87 12.91
CA ALA A 82 -0.68 15.67 14.35
C ALA A 82 -0.63 14.18 14.74
N THR A 83 -1.37 13.32 14.03
CA THR A 83 -1.34 11.87 14.25
C THR A 83 0.05 11.28 14.01
N VAL A 84 0.69 11.69 12.92
CA VAL A 84 2.05 11.26 12.55
C VAL A 84 3.08 11.77 13.56
N SER A 85 3.02 13.05 13.93
CA SER A 85 3.93 13.63 14.92
C SER A 85 3.81 12.93 16.28
N SER A 86 2.58 12.71 16.75
CA SER A 86 2.30 11.95 17.99
C SER A 86 2.87 10.55 17.91
N ALA A 87 2.73 9.86 16.77
CA ALA A 87 3.30 8.52 16.61
C ALA A 87 4.83 8.51 16.66
N CYS A 88 5.51 9.51 16.09
CA CYS A 88 6.96 9.66 16.22
C CYS A 88 7.40 9.97 17.66
N GLU A 89 6.68 10.84 18.36
CA GLU A 89 6.92 11.18 19.77
C GLU A 89 6.71 9.95 20.67
N ASP A 90 5.61 9.22 20.48
CA ASP A 90 5.32 8.01 21.24
C ASP A 90 6.36 6.93 20.98
N LEU A 91 6.74 6.70 19.72
CA LEU A 91 7.76 5.71 19.37
C LEU A 91 9.10 6.01 20.06
N SER A 92 9.53 7.28 20.04
CA SER A 92 10.81 7.71 20.61
C SER A 92 10.79 7.83 22.14
N SER A 93 9.71 8.37 22.72
CA SER A 93 9.63 8.74 24.14
C SER A 93 8.85 7.72 24.95
N SER A 94 7.58 7.48 24.59
CA SER A 94 6.68 6.59 25.33
C SER A 94 7.14 5.12 25.27
N TYR A 95 7.60 4.68 24.11
CA TYR A 95 8.04 3.31 23.87
C TYR A 95 9.56 3.14 23.87
N SER A 96 10.33 4.25 23.89
CA SER A 96 11.79 4.23 23.89
C SER A 96 12.38 3.31 22.79
N TYR A 97 11.73 3.28 21.62
CA TYR A 97 12.13 2.41 20.53
C TYR A 97 13.48 2.85 19.98
N SER A 98 14.46 1.95 20.06
CA SER A 98 15.83 2.12 19.58
C SER A 98 16.21 1.06 18.54
N GLY A 99 15.23 0.30 18.06
CA GLY A 99 15.43 -0.70 17.00
C GLY A 99 15.59 -0.08 15.62
N PRO A 100 16.01 -0.87 14.62
CA PRO A 100 16.16 -0.38 13.25
C PRO A 100 14.80 -0.12 12.59
N PHE A 101 14.76 0.75 11.57
CA PHE A 101 13.56 1.00 10.76
C PHE A 101 13.50 0.18 9.47
N HIS A 102 14.56 -0.58 9.18
CA HIS A 102 14.63 -1.51 8.07
C HIS A 102 15.60 -2.66 8.40
N ARG A 103 15.51 -3.76 7.67
CA ARG A 103 16.52 -4.83 7.71
C ARG A 103 17.59 -4.60 6.63
N ASP A 104 18.68 -5.36 6.69
CA ASP A 104 19.71 -5.34 5.66
C ASP A 104 19.09 -5.59 4.30
N ARG A 105 19.30 -4.72 3.31
CA ARG A 105 18.68 -4.84 1.99
C ARG A 105 19.59 -5.60 1.03
N LEU A 106 19.01 -6.48 0.22
CA LEU A 106 19.70 -7.03 -0.94
C LEU A 106 19.68 -6.00 -2.06
N ILE A 107 20.79 -5.29 -2.25
CA ILE A 107 20.94 -4.27 -3.29
C ILE A 107 21.68 -4.90 -4.47
N GLN A 108 21.18 -4.68 -5.69
CA GLN A 108 21.86 -5.10 -6.91
C GLN A 108 22.59 -3.90 -7.53
N PRO A 109 23.89 -4.04 -7.88
CA PRO A 109 24.70 -2.92 -8.38
C PRO A 109 24.35 -2.49 -9.80
N GLN A 110 23.63 -3.31 -10.56
CA GLN A 110 23.19 -2.98 -11.91
C GLN A 110 21.68 -3.20 -12.06
N PRO A 111 20.98 -2.36 -12.85
CA PRO A 111 19.58 -2.56 -13.14
C PRO A 111 19.37 -3.91 -13.83
N PRO A 112 18.26 -4.61 -13.55
CA PRO A 112 17.96 -5.86 -14.22
C PRO A 112 17.82 -5.64 -15.73
N PRO A 113 18.10 -6.67 -16.56
CA PRO A 113 17.87 -6.62 -17.99
C PRO A 113 16.42 -6.23 -18.29
N PRO A 114 16.15 -5.49 -19.39
CA PRO A 114 14.83 -5.00 -19.71
C PRO A 114 13.82 -6.10 -20.04
N VAL A 115 14.29 -7.31 -20.36
CA VAL A 115 13.47 -8.51 -20.56
C VAL A 115 14.16 -9.66 -19.82
N SER A 116 13.44 -10.27 -18.88
CA SER A 116 13.84 -11.53 -18.25
C SER A 116 13.70 -12.66 -19.27
N ALA A 117 14.72 -13.52 -19.36
CA ALA A 117 14.66 -14.72 -20.16
C ALA A 117 13.98 -15.89 -19.42
N LEU A 118 13.77 -15.76 -18.12
CA LEU A 118 13.26 -16.81 -17.24
C LEU A 118 11.78 -16.57 -16.91
N PRO A 119 10.99 -17.63 -16.68
CA PRO A 119 9.59 -17.48 -16.30
C PRO A 119 9.45 -16.78 -14.94
N PRO A 120 8.34 -16.06 -14.70
CA PRO A 120 8.04 -15.46 -13.40
C PRO A 120 7.95 -16.52 -12.29
N LEU A 121 8.41 -16.16 -11.09
CA LEU A 121 8.27 -16.94 -9.87
C LEU A 121 6.87 -16.70 -9.30
N LEU A 122 6.02 -17.73 -9.33
CA LEU A 122 4.67 -17.66 -8.78
C LEU A 122 4.65 -18.24 -7.35
N PRO A 123 4.17 -17.49 -6.36
CA PRO A 123 3.92 -18.01 -5.02
C PRO A 123 2.91 -19.15 -5.02
N ASP A 124 3.01 -20.03 -4.03
CA ASP A 124 2.07 -21.14 -3.87
C ASP A 124 0.63 -20.62 -3.76
N LYS A 125 -0.26 -21.19 -4.59
CA LYS A 125 -1.70 -20.85 -4.64
C LYS A 125 -2.00 -19.38 -4.93
N ALA A 126 -1.06 -18.61 -5.47
CA ALA A 126 -1.36 -17.28 -5.99
C ALA A 126 -2.09 -17.39 -7.34
N GLU A 127 -3.11 -16.57 -7.54
CA GLU A 127 -3.92 -16.54 -8.76
C GLU A 127 -3.76 -15.20 -9.48
N PRO A 128 -2.81 -15.08 -10.43
CA PRO A 128 -2.58 -13.84 -11.17
C PRO A 128 -3.54 -13.66 -12.34
N LEU A 129 -4.26 -12.54 -12.36
CA LEU A 129 -5.04 -12.03 -13.49
C LEU A 129 -4.25 -10.94 -14.21
N HIS A 130 -3.50 -11.34 -15.24
CA HIS A 130 -2.63 -10.45 -16.00
C HIS A 130 -3.38 -9.82 -17.18
N GLY A 131 -3.81 -8.58 -17.02
CA GLY A 131 -4.54 -7.84 -18.04
C GLY A 131 -5.34 -6.68 -17.45
N SER A 132 -6.00 -5.93 -18.33
CA SER A 132 -6.77 -4.76 -17.92
C SER A 132 -8.08 -5.15 -17.22
N ILE A 133 -8.70 -4.20 -16.52
CA ILE A 133 -9.97 -4.46 -15.85
C ILE A 133 -11.06 -4.76 -16.87
N GLU A 134 -11.10 -3.97 -17.94
CA GLU A 134 -12.08 -4.06 -19.02
C GLU A 134 -11.99 -5.40 -19.74
N ALA A 135 -10.77 -5.89 -19.97
CA ALA A 135 -10.54 -7.14 -20.69
C ALA A 135 -10.89 -8.38 -19.85
N LEU A 136 -10.71 -8.33 -18.53
CA LEU A 136 -10.83 -9.50 -17.66
C LEU A 136 -12.09 -9.49 -16.79
N CYS A 137 -12.89 -8.40 -16.79
CA CYS A 137 -14.06 -8.25 -15.94
C CYS A 137 -15.05 -9.43 -16.02
N ASP A 138 -15.42 -9.87 -17.23
CA ASP A 138 -16.37 -10.99 -17.39
C ASP A 138 -15.83 -12.32 -16.85
N SER A 139 -14.55 -12.59 -17.10
CA SER A 139 -13.87 -13.79 -16.62
C SER A 139 -13.74 -13.79 -15.10
N PHE A 140 -13.40 -12.64 -14.52
CA PHE A 140 -13.35 -12.43 -13.08
C PHE A 140 -14.73 -12.62 -12.48
N HIS A 141 -15.77 -12.01 -13.07
CA HIS A 141 -17.13 -12.11 -12.56
C HIS A 141 -17.63 -13.56 -12.49
N THR A 142 -17.25 -14.37 -13.47
CA THR A 142 -17.70 -15.77 -13.58
C THR A 142 -16.95 -16.71 -12.65
N SER A 143 -15.65 -16.47 -12.42
CA SER A 143 -14.76 -17.46 -11.78
C SER A 143 -14.28 -17.06 -10.39
N ALA A 144 -14.27 -15.76 -10.07
CA ALA A 144 -13.67 -15.29 -8.82
C ALA A 144 -14.53 -15.68 -7.62
N PRO A 145 -13.90 -16.11 -6.51
CA PRO A 145 -14.59 -16.36 -5.26
C PRO A 145 -15.05 -15.05 -4.61
N LYS A 146 -15.57 -15.15 -3.38
CA LYS A 146 -15.73 -13.99 -2.51
C LYS A 146 -14.48 -13.80 -1.68
N PHE A 147 -14.03 -12.56 -1.54
CA PHE A 147 -12.82 -12.17 -0.83
C PHE A 147 -13.18 -11.55 0.52
N ASP A 148 -12.38 -11.89 1.54
CA ASP A 148 -12.45 -11.29 2.87
C ASP A 148 -11.79 -9.90 2.89
N LEU A 149 -10.78 -9.71 2.03
CA LEU A 149 -10.07 -8.44 1.88
C LEU A 149 -9.82 -8.13 0.41
N VAL A 150 -10.20 -6.93 -0.02
CA VAL A 150 -9.80 -6.40 -1.33
C VAL A 150 -8.92 -5.18 -1.13
N VAL A 151 -7.69 -5.24 -1.61
CA VAL A 151 -6.73 -4.13 -1.57
C VAL A 151 -6.63 -3.51 -2.96
N LEU A 152 -6.69 -2.19 -3.06
CA LEU A 152 -6.52 -1.46 -4.30
C LEU A 152 -5.38 -0.45 -4.17
N ASP A 153 -4.48 -0.41 -5.16
CA ASP A 153 -3.50 0.69 -5.34
C ASP A 153 -3.68 1.34 -6.73
N PRO A 154 -4.80 2.05 -6.98
CA PRO A 154 -5.11 2.58 -8.30
C PRO A 154 -4.04 3.58 -8.78
N PRO A 155 -3.74 3.64 -10.08
CA PRO A 155 -2.81 4.61 -10.64
C PRO A 155 -3.44 6.00 -10.70
N TRP A 156 -3.60 6.65 -9.55
CA TRP A 156 -4.31 7.92 -9.40
C TRP A 156 -3.75 9.02 -10.34
N PRO A 157 -4.63 9.80 -11.00
CA PRO A 157 -4.19 10.85 -11.92
C PRO A 157 -3.26 11.88 -11.27
N ASN A 158 -2.02 11.95 -11.74
CA ASN A 158 -1.00 12.89 -11.26
C ASN A 158 -0.57 13.87 -12.37
N ARG A 159 -0.55 15.18 -12.06
CA ARG A 159 -0.15 16.25 -12.98
C ARG A 159 1.30 16.11 -13.47
N SER A 160 2.19 15.48 -12.70
CA SER A 160 3.60 15.28 -13.08
C SER A 160 3.80 14.18 -14.13
N VAL A 161 3.01 13.10 -14.05
CA VAL A 161 3.04 11.97 -14.99
C VAL A 161 2.49 12.38 -16.36
N ARG A 162 1.56 13.35 -16.39
CA ARG A 162 0.95 13.94 -17.59
C ARG A 162 1.96 14.53 -18.61
N ARG A 163 3.23 14.72 -18.22
CA ARG A 163 4.30 15.28 -19.07
C ARG A 163 5.25 14.24 -19.69
N LYS A 164 5.16 12.96 -19.31
CA LYS A 164 5.93 11.87 -19.94
C LYS A 164 4.97 11.01 -20.77
N LYS A 165 4.78 11.39 -22.05
CA LYS A 165 4.22 10.49 -23.07
C LYS A 165 5.23 9.34 -23.21
N ASP A 166 4.89 8.16 -22.71
CA ASP A 166 5.25 6.85 -23.28
C ASP A 166 4.93 5.73 -22.28
N LYS A 167 4.10 4.77 -22.72
CA LYS A 167 3.95 3.37 -22.22
C LYS A 167 2.86 2.97 -21.21
N TYR A 168 1.94 3.82 -20.80
CA TYR A 168 0.81 3.36 -19.96
C TYR A 168 -0.53 3.87 -20.52
N ASP A 169 -1.57 3.03 -20.48
CA ASP A 169 -2.98 3.47 -20.54
C ASP A 169 -3.27 4.26 -19.26
N THR A 170 -2.72 5.47 -19.21
CA THR A 170 -2.88 6.37 -18.06
C THR A 170 -4.27 6.95 -18.07
N VAL A 171 -5.04 6.61 -17.05
CA VAL A 171 -6.24 7.33 -16.66
C VAL A 171 -5.89 8.81 -16.45
N PHE A 172 -6.48 9.70 -17.25
CA PHE A 172 -6.06 11.12 -17.32
C PHE A 172 -6.74 12.00 -16.28
N ASN A 173 -7.89 11.58 -15.75
CA ASN A 173 -8.71 12.33 -14.80
C ASN A 173 -9.53 11.40 -13.87
N LEU A 174 -10.17 11.98 -12.84
CA LEU A 174 -10.96 11.20 -11.87
C LEU A 174 -12.22 10.58 -12.48
N THR A 175 -12.79 11.16 -13.53
CA THR A 175 -13.97 10.60 -14.22
C THR A 175 -13.63 9.29 -14.92
N GLU A 176 -12.53 9.26 -15.67
CA GLU A 176 -12.03 8.01 -16.27
C GLU A 176 -11.65 6.98 -15.20
N MET A 177 -11.06 7.43 -14.08
CA MET A 177 -10.76 6.53 -12.95
C MET A 177 -12.04 5.94 -12.37
N SER A 178 -13.09 6.75 -12.23
CA SER A 178 -14.41 6.29 -11.80
C SER A 178 -14.96 5.24 -12.75
N ASN A 179 -14.95 5.51 -14.06
CA ASN A 179 -15.46 4.58 -15.07
C ASN A 179 -14.69 3.26 -15.07
N LEU A 180 -13.38 3.30 -14.85
CA LEU A 180 -12.54 2.10 -14.73
C LEU A 180 -12.88 1.30 -13.47
N LEU A 181 -12.90 1.95 -12.30
CA LEU A 181 -13.13 1.28 -11.03
C LEU A 181 -14.54 0.71 -10.93
N LEU A 182 -15.56 1.41 -11.46
CA LEU A 182 -16.95 0.93 -11.46
C LEU A 182 -17.17 -0.32 -12.34
N GLN A 183 -16.24 -0.65 -13.23
CA GLN A 183 -16.30 -1.92 -13.99
C GLN A 183 -15.92 -3.13 -13.14
N ILE A 184 -15.22 -2.96 -12.01
CA ILE A 184 -14.88 -4.07 -11.12
C ILE A 184 -16.18 -4.55 -10.46
N PRO A 185 -16.59 -5.83 -10.60
CA PRO A 185 -17.83 -6.35 -10.01
C PRO A 185 -17.69 -6.62 -8.50
N LEU A 186 -17.13 -5.66 -7.76
CA LEU A 186 -16.69 -5.80 -6.37
C LEU A 186 -17.81 -6.24 -5.43
N ALA A 187 -19.01 -5.68 -5.59
CA ALA A 187 -20.15 -5.97 -4.71
C ALA A 187 -20.51 -7.48 -4.65
N SER A 188 -20.34 -8.18 -5.77
CA SER A 188 -20.61 -9.62 -5.93
C SER A 188 -19.51 -10.51 -5.33
N HIS A 189 -18.27 -10.00 -5.30
CA HIS A 189 -17.07 -10.73 -4.87
C HIS A 189 -16.53 -10.29 -3.51
N LEU A 190 -17.21 -9.40 -2.80
CA LEU A 190 -16.87 -9.09 -1.41
C LEU A 190 -17.67 -10.00 -0.46
N ALA A 191 -16.99 -10.67 0.48
CA ALA A 191 -17.63 -11.45 1.54
C ALA A 191 -18.60 -10.58 2.38
N PRO A 192 -19.57 -11.18 3.10
CA PRO A 192 -20.53 -10.42 3.91
C PRO A 192 -19.88 -9.43 4.88
N ASP A 193 -18.82 -9.87 5.58
CA ASP A 193 -18.03 -9.07 6.51
C ASP A 193 -16.68 -8.63 5.92
N GLY A 194 -16.57 -8.68 4.58
CA GLY A 194 -15.33 -8.35 3.88
C GLY A 194 -14.99 -6.86 3.93
N LEU A 195 -13.70 -6.56 3.84
CA LEU A 195 -13.15 -5.21 3.85
C LEU A 195 -12.57 -4.82 2.49
N VAL A 196 -12.64 -3.52 2.18
CA VAL A 196 -12.02 -2.92 1.01
C VAL A 196 -11.05 -1.85 1.48
N ALA A 197 -9.78 -1.98 1.12
CA ALA A 197 -8.72 -1.08 1.52
C ALA A 197 -8.10 -0.41 0.28
N VAL A 198 -8.17 0.92 0.19
CA VAL A 198 -7.73 1.67 -1.00
C VAL A 198 -6.59 2.60 -0.63
N TRP A 199 -5.41 2.37 -1.23
CA TRP A 199 -4.30 3.30 -1.13
C TRP A 199 -4.64 4.58 -1.88
N ILE A 200 -4.42 5.73 -1.24
CA ILE A 200 -4.59 7.04 -1.85
C ILE A 200 -3.39 7.95 -1.61
N THR A 201 -3.19 8.87 -2.54
CA THR A 201 -2.29 10.01 -2.35
C THR A 201 -2.95 11.06 -1.45
N ASN A 202 -2.18 12.02 -0.92
CA ASN A 202 -2.69 13.11 -0.05
C ASN A 202 -3.54 14.17 -0.76
N LYS A 203 -4.10 13.86 -1.93
CA LYS A 203 -4.90 14.80 -2.70
C LYS A 203 -6.35 14.75 -2.21
N PRO A 204 -6.91 15.85 -1.65
CA PRO A 204 -8.25 15.82 -1.05
C PRO A 204 -9.33 15.34 -2.01
N SER A 205 -9.25 15.72 -3.29
CA SER A 205 -10.24 15.32 -4.28
C SER A 205 -10.31 13.80 -4.55
N ILE A 206 -9.25 13.04 -4.22
CA ILE A 206 -9.29 11.56 -4.31
C ILE A 206 -10.03 10.99 -3.10
N HIS A 207 -9.78 11.54 -1.92
CA HIS A 207 -10.49 11.15 -0.70
C HIS A 207 -12.00 11.41 -0.85
N ASP A 208 -12.37 12.64 -1.24
CA ASP A 208 -13.77 13.01 -1.50
C ASP A 208 -14.43 12.12 -2.57
N PHE A 209 -13.68 11.79 -3.63
CA PHE A 209 -14.14 10.88 -4.69
C PHE A 209 -14.49 9.48 -4.13
N LEU A 210 -13.74 8.97 -3.17
CA LEU A 210 -14.02 7.69 -2.54
C LEU A 210 -15.20 7.78 -1.56
N THR A 211 -15.20 8.78 -0.67
CA THR A 211 -16.01 8.76 0.56
C THR A 211 -17.28 9.62 0.50
N SER A 212 -17.47 10.44 -0.54
CA SER A 212 -18.69 11.23 -0.67
C SER A 212 -19.94 10.35 -0.84
N SER A 213 -21.12 10.92 -0.56
CA SER A 213 -22.40 10.21 -0.66
C SER A 213 -22.75 9.73 -2.08
N THR A 214 -22.10 10.29 -3.09
CA THR A 214 -22.18 9.87 -4.50
C THR A 214 -20.84 9.33 -5.03
N GLY A 215 -19.91 9.05 -4.12
CA GLY A 215 -18.56 8.60 -4.44
C GLY A 215 -18.50 7.10 -4.73
N LEU A 216 -17.27 6.60 -4.92
CA LEU A 216 -17.02 5.22 -5.28
C LEU A 216 -17.57 4.23 -4.24
N PHE A 217 -17.40 4.51 -2.95
CA PHE A 217 -17.91 3.63 -1.90
C PHE A 217 -19.44 3.55 -1.91
N ALA A 218 -20.13 4.67 -2.11
CA ALA A 218 -21.58 4.67 -2.23
C ALA A 218 -22.05 3.80 -3.42
N ALA A 219 -21.38 3.91 -4.57
CA ALA A 219 -21.69 3.09 -5.75
C ALA A 219 -21.45 1.58 -5.54
N TRP A 220 -20.48 1.21 -4.70
CA TRP A 220 -20.22 -0.17 -4.29
C TRP A 220 -21.04 -0.64 -3.09
N GLY A 221 -21.89 0.19 -2.50
CA GLY A 221 -22.66 -0.14 -1.30
C GLY A 221 -21.78 -0.30 -0.04
N LEU A 222 -20.71 0.48 0.04
CA LEU A 222 -19.73 0.50 1.12
C LEU A 222 -19.81 1.80 1.92
N GLU A 223 -19.36 1.74 3.16
CA GLU A 223 -19.15 2.91 4.03
C GLU A 223 -17.73 2.92 4.61
N LEU A 224 -17.18 4.12 4.77
CA LEU A 224 -15.88 4.34 5.40
C LEU A 224 -15.91 3.85 6.86
N VAL A 225 -14.86 3.12 7.25
CA VAL A 225 -14.73 2.57 8.61
C VAL A 225 -13.59 3.22 9.39
N THR A 226 -12.43 3.31 8.76
CA THR A 226 -11.21 3.87 9.35
C THR A 226 -10.19 4.20 8.27
N GLU A 227 -9.11 4.87 8.66
CA GLU A 227 -7.98 5.17 7.81
C GLU A 227 -6.71 4.73 8.50
N TRP A 228 -5.81 4.09 7.76
CA TRP A 228 -4.44 3.88 8.21
C TRP A 228 -3.52 4.87 7.49
N THR A 229 -2.50 5.33 8.19
CA THR A 229 -1.49 6.26 7.67
C THR A 229 -0.17 5.53 7.51
N TRP A 230 0.36 5.47 6.29
CA TRP A 230 1.70 4.96 6.04
C TRP A 230 2.71 6.11 6.05
N LEU A 231 3.43 6.26 7.15
CA LEU A 231 4.55 7.19 7.31
C LEU A 231 5.83 6.60 6.73
N LYS A 232 6.50 7.39 5.88
CA LYS A 232 7.78 7.07 5.27
C LYS A 232 8.89 7.81 5.99
N VAL A 233 9.86 7.04 6.49
CA VAL A 233 11.01 7.54 7.22
C VAL A 233 12.32 7.22 6.50
N ALA A 234 13.37 7.96 6.80
CA ALA A 234 14.74 7.63 6.46
C ALA A 234 15.22 6.45 7.32
N ALA A 235 16.39 5.90 7.00
CA ALA A 235 17.06 4.88 7.82
C ALA A 235 17.32 5.38 9.26
N SER A 236 17.47 6.68 9.46
CA SER A 236 17.57 7.32 10.79
C SER A 236 16.28 7.27 11.62
N GLY A 237 15.14 6.94 11.01
CA GLY A 237 13.81 7.01 11.64
C GLY A 237 13.11 8.35 11.51
N GLU A 238 13.79 9.36 10.96
CA GLU A 238 13.21 10.68 10.73
C GLU A 238 12.27 10.68 9.51
N PRO A 239 11.14 11.42 9.52
CA PRO A 239 10.27 11.57 8.35
C PRO A 239 11.04 12.02 7.10
N LEU A 240 10.76 11.42 5.94
CA LEU A 240 11.51 11.72 4.70
C LEU A 240 11.36 13.15 4.18
N TYR A 241 10.28 13.80 4.56
CA TYR A 241 9.98 15.19 4.28
C TYR A 241 9.46 15.80 5.57
N ASP A 242 9.61 17.12 5.68
CA ASP A 242 8.97 17.86 6.76
C ASP A 242 7.46 17.56 6.81
N ILE A 243 6.98 17.16 8.00
CA ILE A 243 5.57 16.86 8.26
C ILE A 243 4.70 18.08 7.94
N GLU A 244 5.22 19.29 8.16
CA GLU A 244 4.52 20.55 7.91
C GLU A 244 4.60 20.99 6.45
N SER A 245 5.39 20.33 5.60
CA SER A 245 5.55 20.71 4.18
C SER A 245 4.22 20.77 3.42
N THR A 246 3.92 21.87 2.76
CA THR A 246 2.69 22.01 1.94
C THR A 246 2.73 21.13 0.68
N TRP A 247 3.91 20.84 0.15
CA TRP A 247 4.08 20.26 -1.19
C TRP A 247 4.28 18.75 -1.20
N ARG A 248 5.05 18.22 -0.25
CA ARG A 248 5.35 16.80 -0.15
C ARG A 248 5.15 16.34 1.28
N LYS A 249 4.16 15.48 1.48
CA LYS A 249 3.96 14.83 2.77
C LYS A 249 4.77 13.54 2.84
N PRO A 250 5.37 13.22 4.00
CA PRO A 250 6.08 11.96 4.20
C PRO A 250 5.14 10.77 4.39
N TRP A 251 3.83 10.89 4.18
CA TRP A 251 2.88 9.79 4.34
C TRP A 251 1.99 9.55 3.12
N GLU A 252 1.33 8.40 3.10
CA GLU A 252 0.16 8.08 2.26
C GLU A 252 -0.96 7.52 3.14
N LYS A 253 -2.21 7.48 2.64
CA LYS A 253 -3.35 6.95 3.40
C LYS A 253 -3.89 5.68 2.78
N LEU A 254 -4.33 4.75 3.62
CA LEU A 254 -5.10 3.58 3.25
C LEU A 254 -6.52 3.74 3.80
N ILE A 255 -7.48 3.93 2.90
CA ILE A 255 -8.88 4.16 3.26
C ILE A 255 -9.56 2.80 3.34
N ILE A 256 -10.13 2.47 4.49
CA ILE A 256 -10.73 1.16 4.74
C ILE A 256 -12.24 1.29 4.86
N ALA A 257 -12.96 0.56 4.02
CA ALA A 257 -14.41 0.52 3.95
C ALA A 257 -14.93 -0.90 4.16
N LYS A 258 -16.20 -0.99 4.55
CA LYS A 258 -16.95 -2.25 4.68
C LYS A 258 -18.33 -2.07 4.05
N ARG A 259 -19.06 -3.17 3.87
CA ARG A 259 -20.45 -3.13 3.41
C ARG A 259 -21.33 -2.30 4.36
N ILE A 260 -22.21 -1.45 3.81
CA ILE A 260 -23.16 -0.68 4.62
C ILE A 260 -23.97 -1.64 5.51
N GLY A 261 -24.05 -1.34 6.81
CA GLY A 261 -24.81 -2.12 7.78
C GLY A 261 -24.14 -3.42 8.28
N SER A 262 -22.98 -3.83 7.72
CA SER A 262 -22.18 -4.93 8.30
C SER A 262 -21.58 -4.55 9.66
N LYS A 263 -21.19 -5.52 10.49
CA LYS A 263 -20.56 -5.20 11.78
C LYS A 263 -19.13 -4.68 11.54
N LYS A 264 -18.77 -3.54 12.13
CA LYS A 264 -17.37 -3.10 12.18
C LYS A 264 -16.56 -4.10 13.04
N PRO A 265 -15.44 -4.66 12.55
CA PRO A 265 -14.57 -5.46 13.40
C PRO A 265 -13.97 -4.63 14.53
N ASP A 266 -14.04 -5.11 15.77
CA ASP A 266 -13.56 -4.38 16.96
C ASP A 266 -12.05 -4.14 16.95
N ALA A 267 -11.29 -5.04 16.31
CA ALA A 267 -9.85 -4.93 16.11
C ALA A 267 -9.46 -3.91 15.03
N LEU A 268 -10.40 -3.47 14.18
CA LEU A 268 -10.14 -2.53 13.09
C LEU A 268 -10.12 -1.08 13.61
N LYS A 269 -8.98 -0.70 14.16
CA LYS A 269 -8.67 0.64 14.67
C LYS A 269 -7.81 1.43 13.68
N PRO A 270 -7.73 2.77 13.81
CA PRO A 270 -6.73 3.56 13.10
C PRO A 270 -5.32 3.07 13.43
N LYS A 271 -4.42 3.14 12.44
CA LYS A 271 -3.02 2.73 12.58
C LYS A 271 -2.09 3.69 11.87
N VAL A 272 -0.88 3.86 12.41
CA VAL A 272 0.27 4.47 11.75
C VAL A 272 1.28 3.37 11.44
N ILE A 273 1.47 3.08 10.17
CA ILE A 273 2.47 2.15 9.65
C ILE A 273 3.71 2.98 9.32
N ILE A 274 4.85 2.69 9.93
CA ILE A 274 6.11 3.39 9.77
C ILE A 274 7.08 2.47 9.03
N SER A 275 7.66 2.94 7.93
CA SER A 275 8.69 2.16 7.23
C SER A 275 9.64 3.02 6.41
N VAL A 276 10.83 2.48 6.16
CA VAL A 276 11.71 3.03 5.12
C VAL A 276 11.20 2.58 3.75
N PRO A 277 10.96 3.48 2.77
CA PRO A 277 10.43 3.09 1.47
C PRO A 277 11.42 2.22 0.69
N ASP A 278 10.90 1.39 -0.20
CA ASP A 278 11.67 0.60 -1.17
C ASP A 278 11.65 1.27 -2.57
N VAL A 279 11.89 0.51 -3.64
CA VAL A 279 11.75 0.94 -5.03
C VAL A 279 10.39 1.63 -5.27
N HIS A 280 10.36 2.50 -6.28
CA HIS A 280 9.24 3.40 -6.50
C HIS A 280 7.86 2.70 -6.50
N SER A 281 6.96 3.25 -5.67
CA SER A 281 5.58 2.81 -5.49
C SER A 281 5.42 1.38 -4.94
N ARG A 282 6.46 0.71 -4.45
CA ARG A 282 6.32 -0.57 -3.76
C ARG A 282 5.87 -0.34 -2.32
N LYS A 283 4.70 -0.87 -1.97
CA LYS A 283 4.05 -0.73 -0.67
C LYS A 283 4.41 -1.92 0.25
N PRO A 284 4.31 -1.79 1.59
CA PRO A 284 4.31 -2.96 2.47
C PRO A 284 3.16 -3.91 2.10
N ASN A 285 3.38 -5.22 2.22
CA ASN A 285 2.29 -6.17 2.11
C ASN A 285 1.37 -6.04 3.32
N LEU A 286 0.04 -6.07 3.09
CA LEU A 286 -0.94 -5.80 4.13
C LEU A 286 -1.53 -7.07 4.78
N ARG A 287 -1.27 -8.28 4.24
CA ARG A 287 -1.89 -9.54 4.70
C ARG A 287 -1.76 -9.71 6.21
N ASP A 288 -0.54 -9.58 6.72
CA ASP A 288 -0.26 -9.83 8.13
C ASP A 288 -0.76 -8.69 9.04
N LEU A 289 -0.92 -7.47 8.51
CA LEU A 289 -1.48 -6.34 9.25
C LEU A 289 -3.00 -6.46 9.46
N PHE A 290 -3.67 -7.23 8.61
CA PHE A 290 -5.11 -7.54 8.75
C PHE A 290 -5.39 -8.86 9.47
N GLN A 291 -4.36 -9.63 9.87
CA GLN A 291 -4.56 -10.96 10.46
C GLN A 291 -5.41 -10.95 11.74
N ASP A 292 -5.27 -9.92 12.58
CA ASP A 292 -6.05 -9.78 13.82
C ASP A 292 -7.50 -9.38 13.57
N VAL A 293 -7.79 -8.88 12.36
CA VAL A 293 -9.10 -8.39 11.96
C VAL A 293 -9.87 -9.46 11.19
N LEU A 294 -9.20 -10.17 10.27
CA LEU A 294 -9.81 -11.09 9.31
C LEU A 294 -9.36 -12.54 9.46
N GLY A 295 -8.38 -12.81 10.33
CA GLY A 295 -7.76 -14.13 10.49
C GLY A 295 -6.61 -14.38 9.51
N LYS A 296 -5.80 -15.39 9.82
CA LYS A 296 -4.60 -15.77 9.05
C LYS A 296 -4.90 -16.40 7.70
N GLU A 297 -6.05 -17.07 7.59
CA GLU A 297 -6.49 -17.76 6.38
C GLU A 297 -7.38 -16.88 5.49
N CYS A 298 -7.32 -15.54 5.66
CA CYS A 298 -8.15 -14.63 4.89
C CYS A 298 -7.80 -14.69 3.39
N LEU A 299 -8.84 -14.84 2.56
CA LEU A 299 -8.72 -14.86 1.12
C LEU A 299 -8.74 -13.42 0.60
N GLY A 300 -7.60 -12.95 0.09
CA GLY A 300 -7.46 -11.60 -0.41
C GLY A 300 -7.41 -11.49 -1.93
N LEU A 301 -7.76 -10.30 -2.41
CA LEU A 301 -7.58 -9.84 -3.78
C LEU A 301 -6.81 -8.52 -3.78
N GLU A 302 -5.69 -8.44 -4.49
CA GLU A 302 -4.99 -7.17 -4.76
C GLU A 302 -5.28 -6.72 -6.20
N ILE A 303 -5.87 -5.52 -6.37
CA ILE A 303 -6.18 -4.93 -7.68
C ILE A 303 -5.20 -3.79 -7.96
N PHE A 304 -4.77 -3.68 -9.21
CA PHE A 304 -3.61 -2.90 -9.67
C PHE A 304 -2.29 -3.43 -9.09
N ALA A 305 -2.26 -4.74 -8.80
CA ALA A 305 -1.13 -5.39 -8.19
C ALA A 305 0.12 -5.35 -9.10
N ARG A 306 1.28 -5.33 -8.46
CA ARG A 306 2.60 -5.48 -9.11
C ARG A 306 3.47 -6.57 -8.47
N ASN A 307 3.04 -7.06 -7.31
CA ASN A 307 3.55 -8.22 -6.61
C ASN A 307 2.41 -9.24 -6.48
N LEU A 308 2.77 -10.49 -6.17
CA LEU A 308 1.80 -11.53 -5.82
C LEU A 308 1.89 -11.83 -4.32
N THR A 309 0.80 -12.36 -3.79
CA THR A 309 0.72 -12.88 -2.43
C THR A 309 0.26 -14.34 -2.50
N ALA A 310 0.99 -15.25 -1.83
CA ALA A 310 0.62 -16.65 -1.75
C ALA A 310 -0.78 -16.83 -1.17
N GLY A 311 -1.59 -17.67 -1.82
CA GLY A 311 -3.00 -17.91 -1.50
C GLY A 311 -3.97 -16.80 -1.89
N TRP A 312 -3.52 -15.69 -2.48
CA TRP A 312 -4.37 -14.57 -2.85
C TRP A 312 -4.52 -14.45 -4.37
N TRP A 313 -5.59 -13.77 -4.78
CA TRP A 313 -5.74 -13.32 -6.15
C TRP A 313 -5.03 -11.98 -6.33
N SER A 314 -4.50 -11.73 -7.52
CA SER A 314 -3.86 -10.46 -7.86
C SER A 314 -4.21 -10.07 -9.28
N TRP A 315 -4.69 -8.85 -9.51
CA TRP A 315 -5.18 -8.39 -10.80
C TRP A 315 -4.48 -7.10 -11.22
N GLY A 316 -3.90 -7.08 -12.42
CA GLY A 316 -3.44 -5.85 -13.04
C GLY A 316 -2.64 -6.05 -14.32
N ASN A 317 -2.41 -4.95 -15.03
CA ASN A 317 -1.57 -4.89 -16.24
C ASN A 317 -0.09 -5.21 -15.96
N GLU A 318 0.34 -5.07 -14.71
CA GLU A 318 1.73 -5.28 -14.28
C GLU A 318 1.82 -6.32 -13.16
N VAL A 319 0.84 -7.22 -13.04
CA VAL A 319 0.70 -8.16 -11.91
C VAL A 319 1.95 -9.03 -11.66
N LEU A 320 2.73 -9.31 -12.71
CA LEU A 320 3.96 -10.10 -12.66
C LEU A 320 5.25 -9.25 -12.63
N ARG A 321 5.14 -7.93 -12.50
CA ARG A 321 6.28 -7.00 -12.63
C ARG A 321 7.43 -7.34 -11.71
N PHE A 322 7.14 -7.66 -10.46
CA PHE A 322 8.17 -7.99 -9.47
C PHE A 322 8.36 -9.50 -9.26
N GLN A 323 7.77 -10.33 -10.11
CA GLN A 323 7.93 -11.79 -10.06
C GLN A 323 9.03 -12.33 -10.96
N GLN A 324 9.72 -11.48 -11.70
CA GLN A 324 10.85 -11.92 -12.51
C GLN A 324 12.01 -12.37 -11.62
N PRO A 325 12.73 -13.46 -11.97
CA PRO A 325 13.82 -13.99 -11.13
C PRO A 325 14.91 -12.98 -10.78
N GLU A 326 15.14 -11.95 -11.59
CA GLU A 326 16.14 -10.91 -11.29
C GLU A 326 15.77 -10.06 -10.06
N HIS A 327 14.50 -10.07 -9.65
CA HIS A 327 14.06 -9.44 -8.43
C HIS A 327 14.25 -10.30 -7.18
N TRP A 328 14.76 -11.53 -7.31
CA TRP A 328 14.83 -12.48 -6.20
C TRP A 328 16.20 -13.17 -6.13
N LYS A 329 16.64 -13.46 -4.91
CA LYS A 329 17.82 -14.29 -4.65
C LYS A 329 17.46 -15.38 -3.65
N ASP A 330 17.74 -16.62 -3.99
CA ASP A 330 17.56 -17.74 -3.07
C ASP A 330 18.46 -17.57 -1.84
N ILE A 331 17.91 -17.91 -0.67
CA ILE A 331 18.64 -17.99 0.60
C ILE A 331 19.12 -19.43 0.72
N GLU A 332 20.44 -19.61 0.87
CA GLU A 332 21.06 -20.92 1.10
C GLU A 332 20.70 -21.52 2.46
#